data_AF-A0AAN7H806-F1
#
_entry.id   AF-A0AAN7H806-F1
#
_cell.length_a   1.000
_cell.length_b   1.000
_cell.length_c   1.000
_cell.angle_alpha   90.00
_cell.angle_beta   90.00
_cell.angle_gamma   90.00
#
_symmetry.space_group_name_H-M   'P 1'
#
loop_
_entity.id
_entity.type
_entity.pdbx_description
1 polymer ?
#
loop_
_entity_poly.entity_id
_entity_poly.type
_entity_poly.pdbx_seq_one_letter_code
_entity_poly.pdbx_strand_id
1 'polypeptide(L)'
;PLQELDPNARTPAPRRRRGPKTTPLAQRAPSKVFKPIQRIERTFSRQKKIEVLSFLHHHRIYNPERRLDFRLRSGTQDNGDYRPPTLAGASVFFQIARSTIKTWWKNLEAIVEGKVPKFRARWPEVEVSLFRDFLACRAAGKIVTTSWFWQRSRQL
;
A
#
# COMPACT_ATOMS: atom_id res chain seq x y z
N PRO A 1 21.89 -48.37 16.99
CA PRO A 1 22.36 -47.19 16.24
C PRO A 1 21.18 -46.34 15.71
N LEU A 2 21.08 -45.08 16.15
CA LEU A 2 20.07 -44.13 15.65
C LEU A 2 20.60 -43.48 14.37
N GLN A 3 19.90 -43.66 13.25
CA GLN A 3 20.25 -43.04 11.96
C GLN A 3 19.98 -41.53 11.98
N GLU A 4 20.92 -40.75 11.47
CA GLU A 4 20.76 -39.31 11.23
C GLU A 4 19.72 -39.10 10.10
N LEU A 5 18.59 -38.48 10.43
CA LEU A 5 17.55 -38.14 9.47
C LEU A 5 17.96 -36.89 8.69
N ASP A 6 17.85 -36.93 7.36
CA ASP A 6 18.08 -35.79 6.48
C ASP A 6 17.12 -34.64 6.88
N PRO A 7 17.65 -33.45 7.25
CA PRO A 7 16.84 -32.30 7.62
C PRO A 7 15.91 -31.78 6.51
N ASN A 8 16.11 -32.22 5.26
CA ASN A 8 15.30 -31.85 4.11
C ASN A 8 14.25 -32.90 3.72
N ALA A 9 14.23 -34.07 4.36
CA ALA A 9 13.26 -35.10 4.06
C ALA A 9 11.87 -34.74 4.61
N ARG A 10 10.95 -34.35 3.72
CA ARG A 10 9.54 -34.12 4.07
C ARG A 10 8.85 -35.44 4.43
N THR A 11 8.55 -35.63 5.71
CA THR A 11 7.64 -36.69 6.15
C THR A 11 6.20 -36.32 5.78
N PRO A 12 5.44 -37.19 5.09
CA PRO A 12 4.05 -36.92 4.75
C PRO A 12 3.21 -36.82 6.04
N ALA A 13 2.63 -35.64 6.27
CA ALA A 13 1.81 -35.39 7.45
C ALA A 13 0.50 -36.20 7.39
N PRO A 14 0.00 -36.71 8.53
CA PRO A 14 -1.27 -37.43 8.58
C PRO A 14 -2.43 -36.52 8.16
N ARG A 15 -3.36 -37.07 7.37
CA ARG A 15 -4.53 -36.34 6.86
C ARG A 15 -5.37 -35.84 8.04
N ARG A 16 -5.56 -34.52 8.12
CA ARG A 16 -6.43 -33.91 9.14
C ARG A 16 -7.87 -34.35 8.93
N ARG A 17 -8.60 -34.55 10.04
CA ARG A 17 -10.04 -34.85 10.02
C ARG A 17 -10.77 -33.72 9.31
N ARG A 18 -11.69 -34.06 8.41
CA ARG A 18 -12.50 -33.08 7.67
C ARG A 18 -13.36 -32.30 8.68
N GLY A 19 -13.45 -30.99 8.49
CA GLY A 19 -14.34 -30.15 9.29
C GLY A 19 -15.82 -30.52 9.10
N PRO A 20 -16.71 -29.99 9.95
CA PRO A 20 -18.15 -30.21 9.83
C PRO A 20 -18.67 -29.84 8.44
N LYS A 21 -19.66 -30.61 7.96
CA LYS A 21 -20.30 -30.37 6.65
C LYS A 21 -20.96 -28.99 6.67
N THR A 22 -20.70 -28.19 5.64
CA THR A 22 -21.37 -26.90 5.43
C THR A 22 -22.88 -27.05 5.43
N THR A 23 -23.58 -26.10 6.04
CA THR A 23 -25.05 -26.04 6.02
C THR A 23 -25.58 -25.98 4.57
N PRO A 24 -26.63 -26.76 4.25
CA PRO A 24 -27.22 -26.80 2.93
C PRO A 24 -27.85 -25.44 2.59
N LEU A 25 -27.85 -25.09 1.30
CA LEU A 25 -28.33 -23.79 0.79
C LEU A 25 -29.72 -23.42 1.31
N ALA A 26 -30.65 -24.39 1.39
CA ALA A 26 -32.01 -24.20 1.87
C ALA A 26 -32.12 -23.81 3.36
N GLN A 27 -31.11 -24.15 4.18
CA GLN A 27 -31.06 -23.82 5.60
C GLN A 27 -30.21 -22.57 5.89
N ARG A 28 -29.64 -21.94 4.85
CA ARG A 28 -28.94 -20.67 5.01
C ARG A 28 -29.99 -19.57 5.06
N ALA A 29 -30.14 -18.93 6.22
CA ALA A 29 -30.91 -17.69 6.31
C ALA A 29 -30.40 -16.70 5.25
N PRO A 30 -31.27 -15.91 4.59
CA PRO A 30 -30.84 -14.92 3.63
C PRO A 30 -29.85 -13.96 4.30
N SER A 31 -28.59 -14.11 3.92
CA SER A 31 -27.46 -13.42 4.52
C SER A 31 -27.54 -11.92 4.18
N LYS A 32 -28.11 -11.13 5.09
CA LYS A 32 -28.19 -9.66 5.07
C LYS A 32 -28.95 -9.06 3.88
N VAL A 33 -30.00 -8.32 4.18
CA VAL A 33 -30.61 -7.35 3.23
C VAL A 33 -29.51 -6.34 2.84
N PHE A 34 -29.08 -6.38 1.58
CA PHE A 34 -28.10 -5.43 1.06
C PHE A 34 -28.74 -4.04 1.05
N LYS A 35 -28.15 -3.08 1.77
CA LYS A 35 -28.60 -1.69 1.74
C LYS A 35 -28.30 -1.09 0.35
N PRO A 36 -29.16 -0.20 -0.17
CA PRO A 36 -28.89 0.49 -1.43
C PRO A 36 -27.60 1.31 -1.34
N ILE A 37 -26.85 1.34 -2.43
CA ILE A 37 -25.58 2.08 -2.54
C ILE A 37 -25.90 3.58 -2.50
N GLN A 38 -25.50 4.26 -1.43
CA GLN A 38 -25.75 5.70 -1.26
C GLN A 38 -24.72 6.57 -2.01
N ARG A 39 -23.51 6.05 -2.25
CA ARG A 39 -22.40 6.82 -2.81
C ARG A 39 -21.44 5.92 -3.57
N ILE A 40 -20.98 6.39 -4.73
CA ILE A 40 -19.87 5.76 -5.46
C ILE A 40 -18.56 6.21 -4.78
N GLU A 41 -17.89 5.26 -4.12
CA GLU A 41 -16.56 5.48 -3.55
C GLU A 41 -15.51 5.23 -4.62
N ARG A 42 -14.69 6.26 -4.92
CA ARG A 42 -13.54 6.14 -5.82
C ARG A 42 -12.26 6.11 -5.00
N THR A 43 -11.49 5.04 -5.15
CA THR A 43 -10.15 4.92 -4.57
C THR A 43 -9.11 5.17 -5.66
N PHE A 44 -8.13 6.01 -5.34
CA PHE A 44 -7.03 6.34 -6.25
C PHE A 44 -5.72 5.82 -5.67
N SER A 45 -4.92 5.15 -6.51
CA SER A 45 -3.60 4.66 -6.14
C SER A 45 -2.68 5.83 -5.77
N ARG A 46 -1.64 5.56 -4.96
CA ARG A 46 -0.63 6.58 -4.62
C ARG A 46 0.03 7.14 -5.87
N GLN A 47 0.35 6.28 -6.84
CA GLN A 47 0.95 6.67 -8.11
C GLN A 47 0.07 7.65 -8.88
N LYS A 48 -1.25 7.40 -8.98
CA LYS A 48 -2.18 8.34 -9.63
C LYS A 48 -2.22 9.70 -8.92
N LYS A 49 -2.18 9.71 -7.58
CA LYS A 49 -2.13 10.96 -6.81
C LYS A 49 -0.83 11.74 -7.11
N ILE A 50 0.31 11.04 -7.14
CA ILE A 50 1.61 11.64 -7.47
C ILE A 50 1.60 12.20 -8.88
N GLU A 51 1.05 11.47 -9.86
CA GLU A 51 0.92 11.94 -11.25
C GLU A 51 0.13 13.25 -11.33
N VAL A 52 -1.01 13.34 -10.63
CA VAL A 52 -1.83 14.55 -10.58
C VAL A 52 -1.11 15.71 -9.91
N LEU A 53 -0.40 15.45 -8.80
CA LEU A 53 0.35 16.47 -8.08
C LEU A 53 1.56 16.95 -8.89
N SER A 54 2.26 16.03 -9.57
CA SER A 54 3.35 16.31 -10.49
C SER A 54 2.89 17.17 -11.66
N PHE A 55 1.75 16.83 -12.26
CA PHE A 55 1.12 17.66 -13.30
C PHE A 55 0.87 19.09 -12.80
N LEU A 56 0.29 19.26 -11.62
CA LEU A 56 0.05 20.59 -11.05
C LEU A 56 1.33 21.39 -10.75
N HIS A 57 2.44 20.71 -10.45
CA HIS A 57 3.69 21.35 -10.07
C HIS A 57 4.59 21.68 -11.28
N HIS A 58 4.70 20.75 -12.22
CA HIS A 58 5.65 20.84 -13.33
C HIS A 58 5.03 21.30 -14.63
N HIS A 59 3.77 20.96 -14.91
CA HIS A 59 3.15 21.34 -16.16
C HIS A 59 2.99 22.85 -16.23
N ARG A 60 3.14 23.42 -17.42
CA ARG A 60 2.97 24.85 -17.70
C ARG A 60 2.10 25.02 -18.93
N ILE A 61 1.18 25.96 -18.86
CA ILE A 61 0.23 26.27 -19.93
C ILE A 61 0.56 27.67 -20.42
N TYR A 62 0.87 27.78 -21.70
CA TYR A 62 1.08 29.08 -22.34
C TYR A 62 -0.22 29.87 -22.31
N ASN A 63 -0.16 31.10 -21.80
CA ASN A 63 -1.28 32.01 -21.71
C ASN A 63 -0.77 33.46 -21.81
N PRO A 64 -0.60 33.98 -23.03
CA PRO A 64 -0.02 35.30 -23.28
C PRO A 64 -0.96 36.46 -22.88
N GLU A 65 -2.27 36.22 -22.77
CA GLU A 65 -3.26 37.27 -22.44
C GLU A 65 -3.51 37.42 -20.93
N ARG A 66 -2.57 36.98 -20.11
CA ARG A 66 -2.80 36.86 -18.67
C ARG A 66 -2.90 38.23 -18.00
N ARG A 67 -4.13 38.65 -17.66
CA ARG A 67 -4.39 39.74 -16.71
C ARG A 67 -3.75 39.41 -15.35
N LEU A 68 -3.04 40.39 -14.79
CA LEU A 68 -2.26 40.33 -13.54
C LEU A 68 -3.05 39.88 -12.28
N ASP A 69 -4.38 39.78 -12.36
CA ASP A 69 -5.26 39.52 -11.20
C ASP A 69 -5.37 38.04 -10.77
N PHE A 70 -4.69 37.13 -11.45
CA PHE A 70 -4.71 35.71 -11.05
C PHE A 70 -3.85 35.48 -9.81
N ARG A 71 -4.50 35.37 -8.64
CA ARG A 71 -3.86 34.89 -7.40
C ARG A 71 -3.24 33.51 -7.62
N LEU A 72 -1.91 33.48 -7.67
CA LEU A 72 -1.15 32.25 -7.71
C LEU A 72 -1.40 31.44 -6.44
N ARG A 73 -1.39 30.12 -6.57
CA ARG A 73 -1.47 29.23 -5.41
C ARG A 73 -0.13 29.26 -4.67
N SER A 74 -0.19 29.38 -3.34
CA SER A 74 1.00 29.33 -2.47
C SER A 74 1.91 28.14 -2.81
N GLY A 75 3.20 28.40 -2.99
CA GLY A 75 4.21 27.42 -3.39
C GLY A 75 4.35 27.19 -4.90
N THR A 76 3.71 28.00 -5.75
CA THR A 76 3.87 27.91 -7.21
C THR A 76 4.73 29.08 -7.69
N GLN A 77 5.66 28.83 -8.62
CA GLN A 77 6.44 29.88 -9.28
C GLN A 77 5.69 30.44 -10.49
N ASP A 78 5.79 31.75 -10.69
CA ASP A 78 5.27 32.46 -11.85
C ASP A 78 6.37 32.61 -12.91
N ASN A 79 6.09 32.19 -14.15
CA ASN A 79 7.05 32.18 -15.26
C ASN A 79 6.60 33.12 -16.41
N GLY A 80 5.92 34.23 -16.08
CA GLY A 80 5.44 35.19 -17.08
C GLY A 80 4.28 34.63 -17.91
N ASP A 81 4.51 34.42 -19.20
CA ASP A 81 3.51 33.93 -20.17
C ASP A 81 3.06 32.49 -19.92
N TYR A 82 3.81 31.75 -19.09
CA TYR A 82 3.52 30.36 -18.77
C TYR A 82 2.93 30.25 -17.37
N ARG A 83 1.66 29.83 -17.29
CA ARG A 83 0.97 29.64 -16.01
C ARG A 83 0.94 28.17 -15.58
N PRO A 84 0.93 27.89 -14.26
CA PRO A 84 0.62 26.56 -13.75
C PRO A 84 -0.84 26.16 -14.09
N PRO A 85 -1.14 24.86 -14.26
CA PRO A 85 -2.51 24.39 -14.43
C PRO A 85 -3.39 24.74 -13.23
N THR A 86 -4.63 25.12 -13.52
CA THR A 86 -5.62 25.34 -12.47
C THR A 86 -6.16 24.00 -11.97
N LEU A 87 -6.68 23.98 -10.73
CA LEU A 87 -7.38 22.80 -10.24
C LEU A 87 -8.59 22.40 -11.11
N ALA A 88 -9.24 23.38 -11.74
CA ALA A 88 -10.34 23.12 -12.66
C ALA A 88 -9.81 22.40 -13.92
N GLY A 89 -8.70 22.88 -14.50
CA GLY A 89 -8.05 22.21 -15.62
C GLY A 89 -7.62 20.78 -15.28
N ALA A 90 -6.97 20.57 -14.13
CA ALA A 90 -6.61 19.23 -13.67
C ALA A 90 -7.83 18.33 -13.41
N SER A 91 -8.93 18.91 -12.92
CA SER A 91 -10.19 18.18 -12.69
C SER A 91 -10.78 17.66 -13.99
N VAL A 92 -10.77 18.47 -15.05
CA VAL A 92 -11.21 18.07 -16.39
C VAL A 92 -10.25 17.04 -16.99
N PHE A 93 -8.94 17.29 -16.92
CA PHE A 93 -7.92 16.43 -17.51
C PHE A 93 -7.91 15.02 -16.91
N PHE A 94 -7.97 14.91 -15.58
CA PHE A 94 -7.92 13.62 -14.88
C PHE A 94 -9.30 13.04 -14.56
N GLN A 95 -10.40 13.78 -14.81
CA GLN A 95 -11.76 13.41 -14.42
C GLN A 95 -11.92 13.14 -12.92
N ILE A 96 -11.22 13.94 -12.10
CA ILE A 96 -11.23 13.84 -10.64
C ILE A 96 -11.85 15.11 -10.08
N ALA A 97 -12.75 14.98 -9.10
CA ALA A 97 -13.39 16.13 -8.49
C ALA A 97 -12.37 17.15 -7.93
N ARG A 98 -12.62 18.44 -8.18
CA ARG A 98 -11.77 19.56 -7.73
C ARG A 98 -11.48 19.51 -6.22
N SER A 99 -12.49 19.14 -5.41
CA SER A 99 -12.35 19.01 -3.95
C SER A 99 -11.35 17.94 -3.56
N THR A 100 -11.37 16.79 -4.24
CA THR A 100 -10.42 15.69 -4.04
C THR A 100 -8.99 16.12 -4.35
N ILE A 101 -8.76 16.78 -5.49
CA ILE A 101 -7.43 17.28 -5.88
C ILE A 101 -6.95 18.35 -4.89
N LYS A 102 -7.85 19.24 -4.43
CA LYS A 102 -7.53 20.24 -3.39
C LYS A 102 -7.04 19.58 -2.10
N THR A 103 -7.68 18.50 -1.66
CA THR A 103 -7.28 17.74 -0.46
C THR A 103 -5.93 17.05 -0.65
N TRP A 104 -5.64 16.52 -1.84
CA TRP A 104 -4.32 15.93 -2.12
C TRP A 104 -3.21 16.96 -2.10
N TRP A 105 -3.46 18.15 -2.66
CA TRP A 105 -2.49 19.23 -2.62
C TRP A 105 -2.13 19.66 -1.20
N LYS A 106 -3.12 19.74 -0.30
CA LYS A 106 -2.87 20.05 1.11
C LYS A 106 -2.03 18.98 1.82
N ASN A 107 -2.10 17.74 1.37
CA ASN A 107 -1.39 16.59 1.93
C ASN A 107 -0.27 16.12 0.98
N LEU A 108 0.32 17.02 0.20
CA LEU A 108 1.28 16.69 -0.84
C LEU A 108 2.47 15.92 -0.26
N GLU A 109 3.08 16.43 0.80
CA GLU A 109 4.24 15.83 1.47
C GLU A 109 3.94 14.41 1.93
N ALA A 110 2.84 14.21 2.68
CA ALA A 110 2.43 12.89 3.15
C ALA A 110 2.14 11.88 2.02
N ILE A 111 1.68 12.35 0.85
CA ILE A 111 1.45 11.49 -0.32
C ILE A 111 2.79 11.13 -0.99
N VAL A 112 3.72 12.08 -1.08
CA VAL A 112 5.04 11.91 -1.71
C VAL A 112 5.99 11.10 -0.83
N GLU A 113 6.04 11.31 0.47
CA GLU A 113 6.82 10.46 1.40
C GLU A 113 6.24 9.05 1.48
N GLY A 114 4.93 8.93 1.28
CA GLY A 114 4.20 7.69 1.43
C GLY A 114 3.85 7.40 2.89
N LYS A 115 2.81 6.59 3.09
CA LYS A 115 2.46 6.16 4.44
C LYS A 115 3.53 5.21 4.94
N VAL A 116 4.21 5.58 6.02
CA VAL A 116 4.99 4.61 6.80
C VAL A 116 4.02 3.51 7.26
N PRO A 117 4.30 2.22 7.01
CA PRO A 117 3.44 1.15 7.47
C PRO A 117 3.22 1.29 8.99
N LYS A 118 1.96 1.19 9.41
CA LYS A 118 1.60 1.29 10.84
C LYS A 118 2.19 0.14 11.65
N PHE A 119 2.61 -0.94 10.99
CA PHE A 119 3.23 -2.07 11.66
C PHE A 119 4.60 -1.66 12.22
N ARG A 120 4.70 -1.73 13.55
CA ARG A 120 5.96 -1.66 14.28
C ARG A 120 6.18 -3.02 14.91
N ALA A 121 7.30 -3.66 14.57
CA ALA A 121 7.71 -4.88 15.24
C ALA A 121 7.83 -4.60 16.74
N ARG A 122 7.33 -5.52 17.57
CA ARG A 122 7.42 -5.37 19.03
C ARG A 122 8.86 -5.52 19.52
N TRP A 123 9.67 -6.27 18.77
CA TRP A 123 11.06 -6.58 19.09
C TRP A 123 11.94 -6.43 17.84
N PRO A 124 12.16 -5.18 17.37
CA PRO A 124 12.84 -4.94 16.10
C PRO A 124 14.27 -5.48 16.08
N GLU A 125 14.98 -5.40 17.21
CA GLU A 125 16.36 -5.88 17.33
C GLU A 125 16.43 -7.42 17.19
N VAL A 126 15.49 -8.13 17.82
CA VAL A 126 15.39 -9.60 17.74
C VAL A 126 15.01 -10.03 16.33
N GLU A 127 14.12 -9.32 15.65
CA GLU A 127 13.80 -9.60 14.24
C GLU A 127 15.01 -9.39 13.34
N VAL A 128 15.81 -8.34 13.56
CA VAL A 128 17.04 -8.09 12.78
C VAL A 128 18.07 -9.21 12.97
N SER A 129 18.29 -9.67 14.20
CA SER A 129 19.22 -10.77 14.45
C SER A 129 18.72 -12.09 13.87
N LEU A 130 17.43 -12.43 14.06
CA LEU A 130 16.79 -13.59 13.43
C LEU A 130 16.89 -13.56 11.90
N PHE A 131 16.70 -12.39 11.29
CA PHE A 131 16.77 -12.24 9.84
C PHE A 131 18.20 -12.43 9.31
N ARG A 132 19.21 -11.95 10.04
CA ARG A 132 20.63 -12.20 9.70
C ARG A 132 20.96 -13.69 9.76
N ASP A 133 20.53 -14.37 10.81
CA ASP A 133 20.73 -15.81 10.97
C ASP A 133 20.00 -16.60 9.88
N PHE A 134 18.79 -16.16 9.49
CA PHE A 134 18.05 -16.74 8.37
C PHE A 134 18.81 -16.60 7.04
N LEU A 135 19.38 -15.42 6.75
CA LEU A 135 20.18 -15.22 5.54
C LEU A 135 21.41 -16.12 5.50
N ALA A 136 22.11 -16.29 6.63
CA ALA A 136 23.25 -17.20 6.73
C ALA A 136 22.82 -18.66 6.48
N CYS A 137 21.71 -19.11 7.06
CA CYS A 137 21.15 -20.45 6.81
C CYS A 137 20.76 -20.64 5.34
N ARG A 138 20.17 -19.62 4.70
CA ARG A 138 19.79 -19.66 3.29
C ARG A 138 21.00 -19.72 2.36
N ALA A 139 22.05 -18.96 2.67
CA ALA A 139 23.32 -19.01 1.93
C ALA A 139 23.98 -20.40 2.04
N ALA A 140 23.82 -21.07 3.19
CA ALA A 140 24.26 -22.44 3.40
C ALA A 140 23.32 -23.52 2.82
N GLY A 141 22.25 -23.13 2.10
CA GLY A 141 21.29 -24.06 1.49
C GLY A 141 20.40 -24.83 2.48
N LYS A 142 20.32 -24.40 3.75
CA LYS A 142 19.52 -25.09 4.77
C LYS A 142 18.05 -24.67 4.70
N ILE A 143 17.13 -25.62 4.84
CA ILE A 143 15.70 -25.31 4.96
C ILE A 143 15.42 -24.72 6.33
N VAL A 144 15.05 -23.45 6.36
CA VAL A 144 14.56 -22.78 7.57
C VAL A 144 13.04 -22.90 7.63
N THR A 145 12.54 -23.53 8.68
CA THR A 145 11.10 -23.68 8.94
C THR A 145 10.60 -22.67 9.97
N THR A 146 9.28 -22.58 10.15
CA THR A 146 8.70 -21.77 11.23
C THR A 146 9.19 -22.20 12.61
N SER A 147 9.33 -23.51 12.86
CA SER A 147 9.84 -24.02 14.13
C SER A 147 11.26 -23.53 14.44
N TRP A 148 12.10 -23.40 13.41
CA TRP A 148 13.45 -22.86 13.57
C TRP A 148 13.42 -21.43 14.09
N PHE A 149 12.53 -20.57 13.57
CA PHE A 149 12.38 -19.19 14.07
C PHE A 149 11.95 -19.16 15.54
N TRP A 150 10.99 -20.00 15.94
CA TRP A 150 10.56 -20.10 17.34
C TRP A 150 11.68 -20.56 18.28
N GLN A 151 12.49 -21.52 17.84
CA GLN A 151 13.59 -22.03 18.65
C GLN A 151 14.72 -21.01 18.74
N ARG A 152 15.05 -20.35 17.63
CA ARG A 152 16.12 -19.36 17.58
C ARG A 152 15.76 -18.09 18.33
N SER A 153 14.49 -17.68 18.31
CA SER A 153 14.02 -16.49 19.05
C SER A 153 14.04 -16.67 20.56
N ARG A 154 14.11 -17.91 21.08
CA ARG A 154 14.26 -18.19 22.52
C ARG A 154 15.71 -18.14 22.98
N GLN A 155 16.66 -18.16 22.05
CA GLN A 155 18.10 -18.14 22.33
C GLN A 155 18.69 -16.72 22.23
N LEU A 156 17.90 -15.77 21.75
CA LEU A 156 18.21 -14.34 21.62
C LEU A 156 17.45 -13.57 22.70
#